data_AF-A0A359M0K3-F1
#
_entry.id   AF-A0A359M0K3-F1
#
_cell.length_a   1.000
_cell.length_b   1.000
_cell.length_c   1.000
_cell.angle_alpha   90.00
_cell.angle_beta   90.00
_cell.angle_gamma   90.00
#
_symmetry.space_group_name_H-M   'P 1'
#
loop_
_entity.id
_entity.type
_entity.pdbx_description
1 polymer ?
#
loop_
_entity_poly.entity_id
_entity_poly.type
_entity_poly.pdbx_seq_one_letter_code
_entity_poly.pdbx_strand_id
1 'polypeptide(L)'
;RLSRVHTRSVEQVVDLDSNDLFDYPWIYAVEVGHWALSDEQAAKLREYLLRGGFLMTDDFHGTLEWQVFIASMGRVFPDRPIVDLPNADAVFHVLYDLDERFQVPGIQYFYTGRIWERDGVDAQWKGIYDDKGRLMVAICHNMDLGDAWEHADHPQYPERYASLAYRVAINYIIYSMTH
;
A
#
# COMPACT_ATOMS: atom_id res chain seq x y z
N ARG A 1 -6.88 -15.95 15.07
CA ARG A 1 -7.65 -14.88 14.39
C ARG A 1 -6.99 -13.56 14.76
N LEU A 2 -6.54 -12.76 13.78
CA LEU A 2 -5.71 -11.56 14.02
C LEU A 2 -6.53 -10.28 14.29
N SER A 3 -7.81 -10.26 13.93
CA SER A 3 -8.76 -9.16 14.23
C SER A 3 -10.21 -9.67 14.33
N ARG A 4 -11.16 -8.81 14.74
CA ARG A 4 -12.60 -9.14 14.76
C ARG A 4 -13.34 -8.75 13.47
N VAL A 5 -12.65 -8.18 12.49
CA VAL A 5 -13.23 -7.85 11.18
C VAL A 5 -13.64 -9.15 10.48
N HIS A 6 -14.76 -9.11 9.77
CA HIS A 6 -15.20 -10.19 8.91
C HIS A 6 -14.73 -9.89 7.48
N THR A 7 -13.92 -10.78 6.93
CA THR A 7 -13.38 -10.65 5.57
C THR A 7 -13.92 -11.77 4.68
N ARG A 8 -13.83 -11.56 3.37
CA ARG A 8 -14.02 -12.65 2.40
C ARG A 8 -12.79 -13.57 2.45
N SER A 9 -12.98 -14.83 2.02
CA SER A 9 -11.89 -15.81 1.93
C SER A 9 -11.01 -15.61 0.70
N VAL A 10 -11.46 -14.80 -0.26
CA VAL A 10 -10.76 -14.44 -1.50
C VAL A 10 -10.91 -12.94 -1.73
N GLU A 11 -9.98 -12.37 -2.46
CA GLU A 11 -9.99 -11.00 -2.92
C GLU A 11 -11.21 -10.70 -3.81
N GLN A 12 -11.58 -9.42 -3.87
CA GLN A 12 -12.46 -8.92 -4.89
C GLN A 12 -11.63 -8.03 -5.82
N VAL A 13 -11.45 -8.45 -7.06
CA VAL A 13 -10.91 -7.59 -8.10
C VAL A 13 -11.93 -6.50 -8.40
N VAL A 14 -11.47 -5.25 -8.39
CA VAL A 14 -12.24 -4.06 -8.76
C VAL A 14 -11.50 -3.32 -9.86
N ASP A 15 -12.25 -2.70 -10.78
CA ASP A 15 -11.71 -1.96 -11.91
C ASP A 15 -12.09 -0.48 -11.77
N LEU A 16 -11.19 0.43 -12.17
CA LEU A 16 -11.48 1.87 -12.19
C LEU A 16 -12.49 2.24 -13.28
N ASP A 17 -12.72 1.38 -14.27
CA ASP A 17 -13.77 1.54 -15.28
C ASP A 17 -15.16 1.16 -14.71
N SER A 18 -15.22 0.39 -13.62
CA SER A 18 -16.47 -0.02 -12.93
C SER A 18 -16.69 0.76 -11.63
N ASN A 19 -17.92 0.75 -11.10
CA ASN A 19 -18.24 1.44 -9.85
C ASN A 19 -18.01 0.55 -8.61
N ASP A 20 -17.54 -0.67 -8.78
CA ASP A 20 -17.46 -1.66 -7.70
C ASP A 20 -16.51 -1.24 -6.60
N LEU A 21 -15.48 -0.45 -6.94
CA LEU A 21 -14.52 0.10 -5.98
C LEU A 21 -15.21 0.88 -4.84
N PHE A 22 -16.36 1.51 -5.09
CA PHE A 22 -17.08 2.30 -4.09
C PHE A 22 -17.74 1.43 -3.00
N ASP A 23 -17.86 0.14 -3.22
CA ASP A 23 -18.37 -0.81 -2.24
C ASP A 23 -17.29 -1.29 -1.26
N TYR A 24 -16.03 -0.87 -1.44
CA TYR A 24 -14.89 -1.31 -0.64
C TYR A 24 -14.18 -0.13 0.03
N PRO A 25 -14.12 -0.06 1.37
CA PRO A 25 -13.47 1.05 2.07
C PRO A 25 -11.94 1.04 1.95
N TRP A 26 -11.37 -0.07 1.49
CA TRP A 26 -9.94 -0.28 1.33
C TRP A 26 -9.68 -1.01 0.02
N ILE A 27 -8.76 -0.48 -0.77
CA ILE A 27 -8.24 -1.11 -1.99
C ILE A 27 -6.72 -1.23 -1.92
N TYR A 28 -6.21 -2.24 -2.61
CA TYR A 28 -4.80 -2.57 -2.70
C TYR A 28 -4.38 -2.58 -4.16
N ALA A 29 -3.28 -1.90 -4.47
CA ALA A 29 -2.71 -1.88 -5.82
C ALA A 29 -1.22 -2.23 -5.76
N VAL A 30 -0.84 -3.25 -6.52
CA VAL A 30 0.54 -3.72 -6.72
C VAL A 30 1.07 -3.23 -8.07
N GLU A 31 2.39 -3.22 -8.26
CA GLU A 31 3.03 -2.84 -9.52
C GLU A 31 2.57 -1.46 -10.04
N VAL A 32 2.30 -0.51 -9.14
CA VAL A 32 1.81 0.84 -9.49
C VAL A 32 2.86 1.68 -10.24
N GLY A 33 4.09 1.17 -10.36
CA GLY A 33 5.12 1.68 -11.27
C GLY A 33 4.88 1.36 -12.74
N HIS A 34 3.95 0.45 -13.05
CA HIS A 34 3.68 -0.08 -14.38
C HIS A 34 2.30 0.30 -14.93
N TRP A 35 1.41 0.83 -14.10
CA TRP A 35 0.09 1.24 -14.54
C TRP A 35 0.12 2.44 -15.48
N ALA A 36 -0.95 2.59 -16.26
CA ALA A 36 -1.15 3.72 -17.16
C ALA A 36 -2.60 4.19 -17.02
N LEU A 37 -2.90 4.85 -15.89
CA LEU A 37 -4.26 5.35 -15.64
C LEU A 37 -4.70 6.28 -16.77
N SER A 38 -5.93 6.15 -17.26
CA SER A 38 -6.54 7.21 -18.07
C SER A 38 -6.91 8.41 -17.19
N ASP A 39 -7.29 9.53 -17.80
CA ASP A 39 -7.73 10.70 -17.03
C ASP A 39 -9.07 10.42 -16.33
N GLU A 40 -9.94 9.61 -16.93
CA GLU A 40 -11.19 9.13 -16.31
C GLU A 40 -10.90 8.23 -15.11
N GLN A 41 -9.96 7.30 -15.24
CA GLN A 41 -9.54 6.41 -14.14
C GLN A 41 -8.89 7.20 -13.00
N ALA A 42 -8.05 8.18 -13.31
CA ALA A 42 -7.45 9.07 -12.31
C ALA A 42 -8.52 9.92 -11.59
N ALA A 43 -9.51 10.45 -12.31
CA ALA A 43 -10.62 11.20 -11.74
C ALA A 43 -11.51 10.31 -10.84
N LYS A 44 -11.71 9.05 -11.23
CA LYS A 44 -12.49 8.07 -10.45
C LYS A 44 -11.77 7.63 -9.18
N LEU A 45 -10.47 7.39 -9.26
CA LEU A 45 -9.64 7.14 -8.08
C LEU A 45 -9.63 8.37 -7.14
N ARG A 46 -9.57 9.59 -7.69
CA ARG A 46 -9.72 10.82 -6.88
C ARG A 46 -11.05 10.84 -6.15
N GLU A 47 -12.15 10.58 -6.87
CA GLU A 47 -13.50 10.55 -6.28
C GLU A 47 -13.61 9.51 -5.16
N TYR A 48 -13.08 8.31 -5.37
CA TYR A 48 -13.04 7.25 -4.37
C TYR A 48 -12.39 7.71 -3.05
N LEU A 49 -11.18 8.25 -3.16
CA LEU A 49 -10.38 8.67 -2.01
C LEU A 49 -11.06 9.81 -1.25
N LEU A 50 -11.64 10.77 -1.98
CA LEU A 50 -12.40 11.89 -1.40
C LEU A 50 -13.73 11.46 -0.76
N ARG A 51 -14.32 10.33 -1.18
CA ARG A 51 -15.52 9.74 -0.55
C ARG A 51 -15.23 8.99 0.74
N GLY A 52 -13.97 8.91 1.17
CA GLY A 52 -13.56 8.16 2.35
C GLY A 52 -12.83 6.86 2.05
N GLY A 53 -12.60 6.54 0.77
CA GLY A 53 -11.80 5.40 0.37
C GLY A 53 -10.35 5.47 0.88
N PHE A 54 -9.69 4.32 0.88
CA PHE A 54 -8.29 4.18 1.28
C PHE A 54 -7.55 3.31 0.27
N LEU A 55 -6.43 3.80 -0.25
CA LEU A 55 -5.56 3.06 -1.17
C LEU A 55 -4.24 2.70 -0.46
N MET A 56 -3.93 1.42 -0.39
CA MET A 56 -2.58 0.93 -0.11
C MET A 56 -1.89 0.60 -1.44
N THR A 57 -0.70 1.16 -1.68
CA THR A 57 0.15 0.79 -2.81
C THR A 57 1.40 0.07 -2.33
N ASP A 58 1.84 -0.92 -3.10
CA ASP A 58 2.96 -1.80 -2.77
C ASP A 58 3.61 -2.34 -4.06
N ASP A 59 4.71 -3.08 -3.94
CA ASP A 59 5.40 -3.78 -5.03
C ASP A 59 5.73 -2.84 -6.20
N PHE A 60 6.55 -1.83 -5.90
CA PHE A 60 7.15 -0.98 -6.91
C PHE A 60 8.44 -0.36 -6.37
N HIS A 61 9.43 -0.27 -7.25
CA HIS A 61 10.82 -0.16 -6.88
C HIS A 61 11.59 0.83 -7.74
N GLY A 62 12.33 1.69 -7.06
CA GLY A 62 13.37 2.49 -7.68
C GLY A 62 12.85 3.72 -8.42
N THR A 63 13.78 4.41 -9.07
CA THR A 63 13.53 5.76 -9.59
C THR A 63 12.51 5.77 -10.73
N LEU A 64 12.53 4.76 -11.61
CA LEU A 64 11.67 4.73 -12.79
C LEU A 64 10.20 4.52 -12.41
N GLU A 65 9.93 3.52 -11.59
CA GLU A 65 8.58 3.17 -11.16
C GLU A 65 8.01 4.27 -10.25
N TRP A 66 8.85 4.88 -9.41
CA TRP A 66 8.49 6.09 -8.67
C TRP A 66 8.01 7.22 -9.59
N GLN A 67 8.71 7.48 -10.71
CA GLN A 67 8.33 8.53 -11.65
C GLN A 67 6.96 8.27 -12.32
N VAL A 68 6.67 7.02 -12.64
CA VAL A 68 5.35 6.63 -13.19
C VAL A 68 4.26 6.82 -12.13
N PHE A 69 4.54 6.41 -10.89
CA PHE A 69 3.60 6.55 -9.78
C PHE A 69 3.27 8.04 -9.50
N ILE A 70 4.27 8.90 -9.36
CA ILE A 70 4.05 10.34 -9.09
C ILE A 70 3.33 11.03 -10.26
N ALA A 71 3.58 10.63 -11.52
CA ALA A 71 2.89 11.19 -12.67
C ALA A 71 1.39 10.83 -12.65
N SER A 72 1.06 9.60 -12.27
CA SER A 72 -0.33 9.16 -12.10
C SER A 72 -0.99 9.85 -10.90
N MET A 73 -0.32 9.90 -9.76
CA MET A 73 -0.85 10.57 -8.56
C MET A 73 -0.97 12.09 -8.73
N GLY A 74 -0.13 12.72 -9.55
CA GLY A 74 -0.28 14.13 -9.91
C GLY A 74 -1.55 14.44 -10.72
N ARG A 75 -2.10 13.45 -11.44
CA ARG A 75 -3.39 13.56 -12.11
C ARG A 75 -4.57 13.31 -11.15
N VAL A 76 -4.41 12.38 -10.22
CA VAL A 76 -5.40 12.12 -9.15
C VAL A 76 -5.50 13.34 -8.22
N PHE A 77 -4.36 13.83 -7.73
CA PHE A 77 -4.24 14.97 -6.81
C PHE A 77 -3.12 15.93 -7.21
N PRO A 78 -3.37 16.88 -8.12
CA PRO A 78 -2.41 17.94 -8.46
C PRO A 78 -2.13 18.89 -7.28
N ASP A 79 -3.01 18.92 -6.29
CA ASP A 79 -3.05 19.86 -5.17
C ASP A 79 -2.69 19.23 -3.82
N ARG A 80 -2.30 17.95 -3.77
CA ARG A 80 -1.92 17.27 -2.51
C ARG A 80 -0.53 16.65 -2.63
N PRO A 81 0.41 17.03 -1.76
CA PRO A 81 1.75 16.47 -1.80
C PRO A 81 1.77 15.02 -1.30
N ILE A 82 2.68 14.24 -1.86
CA ILE A 82 3.12 13.00 -1.23
C ILE A 82 4.14 13.36 -0.15
N VAL A 83 3.92 12.91 1.08
CA VAL A 83 4.78 13.20 2.24
C VAL A 83 5.26 11.92 2.89
N ASP A 84 6.35 12.00 3.66
CA ASP A 84 6.78 10.89 4.51
C ASP A 84 5.79 10.68 5.66
N LEU A 85 5.43 9.43 5.94
CA LEU A 85 4.61 9.09 7.09
C LEU A 85 5.51 9.04 8.34
N PRO A 86 5.31 9.92 9.34
CA PRO A 86 6.09 9.87 10.56
C PRO A 86 5.76 8.58 11.33
N ASN A 87 6.73 8.08 12.12
CA ASN A 87 6.49 6.88 12.94
C ASN A 87 5.24 7.00 13.82
N ALA A 88 5.01 8.18 14.39
CA ALA A 88 3.88 8.46 15.27
C ALA A 88 2.51 8.58 14.55
N ASP A 89 2.44 8.39 13.23
CA ASP A 89 1.16 8.43 12.52
C ASP A 89 0.21 7.34 13.03
N ALA A 90 -1.06 7.71 13.22
CA ALA A 90 -2.07 6.80 13.76
C ALA A 90 -2.24 5.52 12.93
N VAL A 91 -1.97 5.57 11.63
CA VAL A 91 -2.00 4.38 10.76
C VAL A 91 -1.02 3.29 11.22
N PHE A 92 0.05 3.65 11.94
CA PHE A 92 1.04 2.71 12.46
C PHE A 92 0.76 2.22 13.88
N HIS A 93 -0.33 2.68 14.51
CA HIS A 93 -0.62 2.43 15.93
C HIS A 93 -2.09 2.07 16.22
N VAL A 94 -2.90 1.78 15.19
CA VAL A 94 -4.34 1.56 15.37
C VAL A 94 -4.69 0.20 16.00
N LEU A 95 -3.92 -0.86 15.71
CA LEU A 95 -4.06 -2.18 16.34
C LEU A 95 -2.71 -2.72 16.84
N TYR A 96 -1.70 -2.68 15.98
CA TYR A 96 -0.32 -3.00 16.32
C TYR A 96 0.50 -1.73 16.38
N ASP A 97 1.47 -1.67 17.29
CA ASP A 97 2.52 -0.65 17.28
C ASP A 97 3.61 -1.08 16.31
N LEU A 98 3.85 -0.25 15.29
CA LEU A 98 4.80 -0.52 14.22
C LEU A 98 6.03 0.40 14.29
N ASP A 99 6.61 0.65 15.45
CA ASP A 99 7.78 1.55 15.57
C ASP A 99 9.01 1.06 14.76
N GLU A 100 9.12 -0.26 14.59
CA GLU A 100 10.22 -0.92 13.89
C GLU A 100 9.76 -1.47 12.53
N ARG A 101 9.57 -0.57 11.56
CA ARG A 101 9.32 -0.95 10.15
C ARG A 101 10.64 -1.08 9.40
N PHE A 102 10.73 -2.11 8.55
CA PHE A 102 11.90 -2.39 7.72
C PHE A 102 11.47 -2.77 6.30
N GLN A 103 12.44 -2.80 5.38
CA GLN A 103 12.21 -3.21 4.00
C GLN A 103 11.81 -4.68 3.93
N VAL A 104 10.67 -4.94 3.32
CA VAL A 104 10.17 -6.29 3.04
C VAL A 104 10.52 -6.64 1.59
N PRO A 105 11.26 -7.74 1.36
CA PRO A 105 11.67 -8.09 0.02
C PRO A 105 10.68 -9.02 -0.68
N GLY A 106 10.65 -8.91 -2.01
CA GLY A 106 9.98 -9.87 -2.88
C GLY A 106 10.74 -11.19 -3.04
N ILE A 107 10.21 -12.06 -3.90
CA ILE A 107 10.60 -13.44 -4.15
C ILE A 107 12.04 -13.56 -4.65
N GLN A 108 12.56 -12.53 -5.32
CA GLN A 108 13.96 -12.43 -5.73
C GLN A 108 14.94 -12.66 -4.57
N TYR A 109 14.53 -12.36 -3.33
CA TYR A 109 15.34 -12.62 -2.14
C TYR A 109 15.74 -14.09 -2.02
N PHE A 110 14.86 -15.03 -2.39
CA PHE A 110 15.17 -16.47 -2.32
C PHE A 110 16.40 -16.87 -3.15
N TYR A 111 16.55 -16.23 -4.32
CA TYR A 111 17.59 -16.60 -5.28
C TYR A 111 18.84 -15.72 -5.17
N THR A 112 18.71 -14.52 -4.59
CA THR A 112 19.78 -13.50 -4.58
C THR A 112 20.28 -13.13 -3.18
N GLY A 113 19.49 -13.39 -2.13
CA GLY A 113 19.73 -12.87 -0.78
C GLY A 113 19.62 -11.35 -0.66
N ARG A 114 19.17 -10.67 -1.71
CA ARG A 114 19.07 -9.20 -1.78
C ARG A 114 17.69 -8.76 -1.30
N ILE A 115 17.65 -7.74 -0.45
CA ILE A 115 16.40 -7.22 0.14
C ILE A 115 15.72 -6.10 -0.66
N TRP A 116 16.31 -5.72 -1.79
CA TRP A 116 15.89 -4.59 -2.62
C TRP A 116 15.92 -4.96 -4.10
N GLU A 117 15.19 -4.20 -4.90
CA GLU A 117 15.15 -4.29 -6.35
C GLU A 117 15.54 -2.99 -7.02
N ARG A 118 15.90 -3.07 -8.31
CA ARG A 118 16.30 -1.91 -9.13
C ARG A 118 17.34 -1.04 -8.41
N ASP A 119 17.07 0.24 -8.19
CA ASP A 119 17.86 1.16 -7.38
C ASP A 119 17.15 1.51 -6.05
N GLY A 120 16.10 0.77 -5.69
CA GLY A 120 15.24 0.96 -4.52
C GLY A 120 15.81 0.39 -3.21
N VAL A 121 16.98 0.87 -2.79
CA VAL A 121 17.71 0.32 -1.64
C VAL A 121 17.11 0.68 -0.27
N ASP A 122 16.36 1.78 -0.19
CA ASP A 122 15.77 2.27 1.06
C ASP A 122 14.25 2.17 1.01
N ALA A 123 13.66 1.46 1.97
CA ALA A 123 12.22 1.40 2.15
C ALA A 123 11.64 2.78 2.47
N GLN A 124 10.55 3.15 1.78
CA GLN A 124 9.89 4.44 1.97
C GLN A 124 8.41 4.26 2.29
N TRP A 125 8.02 4.78 3.45
CA TRP A 125 6.64 4.83 3.92
C TRP A 125 6.11 6.24 3.70
N LYS A 126 5.27 6.42 2.69
CA LYS A 126 4.76 7.72 2.27
C LYS A 126 3.25 7.74 2.25
N GLY A 127 2.66 8.93 2.13
CA GLY A 127 1.23 9.03 1.99
C GLY A 127 0.71 10.37 1.51
N ILE A 128 -0.60 10.39 1.30
CA ILE A 128 -1.38 11.57 0.90
C ILE A 128 -2.55 11.71 1.87
N TYR A 129 -2.68 12.88 2.49
CA TYR A 129 -3.75 13.18 3.45
C TYR A 129 -4.87 14.00 2.81
N ASP A 130 -6.07 13.88 3.36
CA ASP A 130 -7.18 14.78 3.05
C ASP A 130 -7.12 16.08 3.86
N ASP A 131 -8.08 16.98 3.60
CA ASP A 131 -8.13 18.32 4.21
C ASP A 131 -8.41 18.28 5.72
N LYS A 132 -8.81 17.12 6.26
CA LYS A 132 -9.06 16.88 7.68
C LYS A 132 -7.91 16.15 8.36
N GLY A 133 -6.83 15.83 7.63
CA GLY A 133 -5.67 15.11 8.14
C GLY A 133 -5.87 13.60 8.21
N ARG A 134 -6.87 13.02 7.54
CA ARG A 134 -7.01 11.58 7.40
C ARG A 134 -6.14 11.09 6.24
N LEU A 135 -5.41 10.00 6.46
CA LEU A 135 -4.60 9.36 5.42
C LEU A 135 -5.52 8.70 4.38
N MET A 136 -5.37 9.08 3.12
CA MET A 136 -6.13 8.51 2.00
C MET A 136 -5.33 7.46 1.23
N VAL A 137 -4.03 7.72 1.04
CA VAL A 137 -3.15 6.85 0.28
C VAL A 137 -1.95 6.51 1.15
N ALA A 138 -1.73 5.23 1.42
CA ALA A 138 -0.52 4.71 2.04
C ALA A 138 0.36 4.08 0.96
N ILE A 139 1.61 4.54 0.89
CA ILE A 139 2.53 4.23 -0.19
C ILE A 139 3.72 3.47 0.40
N CYS A 140 3.83 2.19 0.07
CA CYS A 140 4.91 1.31 0.47
C CYS A 140 5.88 1.20 -0.71
N HIS A 141 6.79 2.17 -0.85
CA HIS A 141 7.72 2.22 -1.98
C HIS A 141 9.04 1.52 -1.62
N ASN A 142 9.64 0.83 -2.60
CA ASN A 142 10.84 0.01 -2.46
C ASN A 142 10.64 -1.20 -1.54
N MET A 143 9.45 -1.78 -1.49
CA MET A 143 9.18 -3.00 -0.76
C MET A 143 8.04 -3.76 -1.43
N ASP A 144 7.94 -5.02 -1.06
CA ASP A 144 6.93 -5.95 -1.54
C ASP A 144 6.36 -6.71 -0.34
N LEU A 145 5.32 -6.13 0.25
CA LEU A 145 4.56 -6.72 1.34
C LEU A 145 3.65 -7.84 0.82
N GLY A 146 3.22 -7.76 -0.44
CA GLY A 146 2.44 -8.78 -1.14
C GLY A 146 3.12 -10.14 -1.12
N ASP A 147 4.35 -10.23 -1.61
CA ASP A 147 5.13 -11.47 -1.64
C ASP A 147 5.34 -12.08 -0.25
N ALA A 148 5.39 -11.24 0.79
CA ALA A 148 5.48 -11.72 2.16
C ALA A 148 4.21 -12.44 2.63
N TRP A 149 3.04 -12.11 2.07
CA TRP A 149 1.80 -12.85 2.29
C TRP A 149 1.75 -14.12 1.44
N GLU A 150 2.20 -14.05 0.18
CA GLU A 150 2.21 -15.19 -0.74
C GLU A 150 3.11 -16.32 -0.25
N HIS A 151 4.23 -15.97 0.37
CA HIS A 151 5.23 -16.93 0.83
C HIS A 151 5.21 -17.17 2.34
N ALA A 152 4.18 -16.70 3.05
CA ALA A 152 4.09 -16.83 4.50
C ALA A 152 4.09 -18.28 5.00
N ASP A 153 3.66 -19.23 4.17
CA ASP A 153 3.66 -20.67 4.48
C ASP A 153 4.90 -21.42 3.95
N HIS A 154 5.79 -20.72 3.24
CA HIS A 154 6.99 -21.33 2.70
C HIS A 154 8.05 -21.51 3.82
N PRO A 155 8.55 -22.73 4.09
CA PRO A 155 9.42 -23.00 5.24
C PRO A 155 10.73 -22.22 5.28
N GLN A 156 11.18 -21.72 4.12
CA GLN A 156 12.42 -20.95 3.98
C GLN A 156 12.18 -19.43 3.96
N TYR A 157 10.92 -18.97 3.95
CA TYR A 157 10.63 -17.54 4.01
C TYR A 157 10.84 -17.03 5.44
N PRO A 158 11.65 -15.99 5.67
CA PRO A 158 11.87 -15.47 7.01
C PRO A 158 10.57 -14.90 7.61
N GLU A 159 10.09 -15.51 8.70
CA GLU A 159 8.82 -15.16 9.37
C GLU A 159 8.70 -13.67 9.70
N ARG A 160 9.79 -12.99 10.04
CA ARG A 160 9.78 -11.55 10.35
C ARG A 160 9.16 -10.69 9.25
N TYR A 161 9.37 -11.05 7.98
CA TYR A 161 8.84 -10.30 6.84
C TYR A 161 7.32 -10.48 6.74
N ALA A 162 6.85 -11.73 6.81
CA ALA A 162 5.43 -12.05 6.83
C ALA A 162 4.72 -11.41 8.03
N SER A 163 5.32 -11.48 9.24
CA SER A 163 4.74 -10.85 10.43
C SER A 163 4.63 -9.34 10.28
N LEU A 164 5.62 -8.65 9.70
CA LEU A 164 5.53 -7.20 9.50
C LEU A 164 4.44 -6.88 8.47
N ALA A 165 4.45 -7.55 7.33
CA ALA A 165 3.49 -7.34 6.25
C ALA A 165 2.04 -7.54 6.71
N TYR A 166 1.75 -8.60 7.48
CA TYR A 166 0.42 -8.81 8.04
C TYR A 166 -0.01 -7.69 8.99
N ARG A 167 0.88 -7.23 9.87
CA ARG A 167 0.53 -6.18 10.83
C ARG A 167 0.30 -4.84 10.14
N VAL A 168 1.09 -4.52 9.12
CA VAL A 168 0.91 -3.32 8.27
C VAL A 168 -0.46 -3.35 7.59
N ALA A 169 -0.78 -4.42 6.87
CA ALA A 169 -2.07 -4.53 6.18
C ALA A 169 -3.25 -4.45 7.15
N ILE A 170 -3.19 -5.16 8.27
CA ILE A 170 -4.28 -5.14 9.26
C ILE A 170 -4.45 -3.74 9.86
N ASN A 171 -3.35 -3.04 10.17
CA ASN A 171 -3.43 -1.65 10.61
C ASN A 171 -4.09 -0.76 9.55
N TYR A 172 -3.68 -0.86 8.28
CA TYR A 172 -4.21 -0.02 7.21
C TYR A 172 -5.71 -0.29 6.96
N ILE A 173 -6.10 -1.56 6.99
CA ILE A 173 -7.51 -1.99 6.90
C ILE A 173 -8.33 -1.45 8.08
N ILE A 174 -7.82 -1.54 9.32
CA ILE A 174 -8.55 -1.03 10.48
C ILE A 174 -8.63 0.49 10.45
N TYR A 175 -7.54 1.17 10.07
CA TYR A 175 -7.50 2.62 9.93
C TYR A 175 -8.57 3.11 8.96
N SER A 176 -8.67 2.51 7.77
CA SER A 176 -9.66 2.91 6.74
C SER A 176 -11.11 2.77 7.17
N MET A 177 -11.41 1.98 8.21
CA MET A 177 -12.76 1.79 8.74
C MET A 177 -13.04 2.60 10.01
N THR A 178 -12.05 3.28 10.57
CA THR A 178 -12.15 3.90 11.92
C THR A 178 -11.80 5.38 11.96
N HIS A 179 -11.19 5.93 10.91
CA HIS A 179 -10.79 7.34 10.78
C HIS A 179 -11.41 7.95 9.53
#